data_AF-A0A6P4Y6H4-F1
#
_entry.id   AF-A0A6P4Y6H4-F1
#
_cell.length_a   1.000
_cell.length_b   1.000
_cell.length_c   1.000
_cell.angle_alpha   90.00
_cell.angle_beta   90.00
_cell.angle_gamma   90.00
#
_symmetry.space_group_name_H-M   'P 1'
#
loop_
_entity.id
_entity.type
_entity.pdbx_description
1 polymer ?
#
loop_
_entity_poly.entity_id
_entity_poly.type
_entity_poly.pdbx_seq_one_letter_code
_entity_poly.pdbx_strand_id
1 'polypeptide(L)'
;MDEDARDVSNGKEHQKGGPTVDQNGKQEDISGWLMKRNKLTRQWRRQWFHLKGCDLQYGDSAEKLSKTIPLTGAQIKEANVGKPHAFSVKPRDSDRVYLFHADSEQEQRQWVEAICLARMSGTDGDQSQACVIQ
;
A
#
# COMPACT_ATOMS: atom_id res chain seq x y z
N MET A 1 2.48 39.62 8.29
CA MET A 1 3.10 38.59 9.14
C MET A 1 2.32 37.33 8.90
N ASP A 2 2.89 36.40 8.13
CA ASP A 2 2.67 34.96 8.24
C ASP A 2 3.78 34.33 7.39
N GLU A 3 4.91 34.18 8.08
CA GLU A 3 6.16 33.62 7.62
C GLU A 3 6.04 32.10 7.45
N ASP A 4 6.58 31.62 6.32
CA ASP A 4 7.44 30.43 6.27
C ASP A 4 6.79 29.04 6.16
N ALA A 5 6.34 28.69 4.95
CA ALA A 5 6.30 27.31 4.49
C ALA A 5 7.65 26.95 3.84
N ARG A 6 8.69 26.69 4.65
CA ARG A 6 9.92 26.06 4.15
C ARG A 6 9.64 24.60 3.81
N ASP A 7 9.44 24.36 2.53
CA ASP A 7 9.56 23.05 1.90
C ASP A 7 11.02 22.58 2.04
N VAL A 8 11.30 21.82 3.11
CA VAL A 8 12.51 21.01 3.18
C VAL A 8 12.22 19.72 2.42
N SER A 9 12.30 19.82 1.10
CA SER A 9 12.60 18.69 0.23
C SER A 9 14.01 18.19 0.56
N ASN A 10 14.12 17.38 1.61
CA ASN A 10 15.36 16.70 1.93
C ASN A 10 15.59 15.64 0.84
N GLY A 11 16.43 15.98 -0.13
CA GLY A 11 16.95 15.06 -1.14
C GLY A 11 17.48 13.80 -0.47
N LYS A 12 16.81 12.68 -0.71
CA LYS A 12 17.36 11.36 -0.45
C LYS A 12 17.21 10.58 -1.73
N GLU A 13 18.34 10.12 -2.25
CA GLU A 13 18.49 9.27 -3.41
C GLU A 13 17.33 8.27 -3.51
N HIS A 14 16.53 8.44 -4.56
CA HIS A 14 15.44 7.53 -4.87
C HIS A 14 16.06 6.26 -5.41
N GLN A 15 16.22 5.24 -4.57
CA GLN A 15 16.35 3.87 -5.05
C GLN A 15 15.06 3.53 -5.79
N LYS A 16 15.11 3.66 -7.12
CA LYS A 16 14.05 3.35 -8.08
C LYS A 16 13.92 1.83 -8.20
N GLY A 17 13.24 1.21 -7.24
CA GLY A 17 12.69 -0.14 -7.40
C GLY A 17 11.20 0.02 -7.64
N GLY A 18 10.76 -0.16 -8.88
CA GLY A 18 9.34 -0.27 -9.20
C GLY A 18 8.76 -1.57 -8.60
N PRO A 19 7.43 -1.75 -8.65
CA PRO A 19 6.80 -2.94 -8.13
C PRO A 19 7.31 -4.17 -8.90
N THR A 20 7.88 -5.13 -8.18
CA THR A 20 8.30 -6.42 -8.75
C THR A 20 7.09 -7.35 -8.77
N VAL A 21 6.73 -7.85 -9.94
CA VAL A 21 5.68 -8.87 -10.14
C VAL A 21 6.32 -10.25 -10.23
N ASP A 22 5.88 -11.20 -9.40
CA ASP A 22 6.21 -12.61 -9.60
C ASP A 22 5.14 -13.26 -10.50
N GLN A 23 5.56 -13.74 -11.68
CA GLN A 23 4.64 -14.33 -12.65
C GLN A 23 4.45 -15.81 -12.36
N ASN A 24 3.50 -16.15 -11.50
CA ASN A 24 3.08 -17.54 -11.30
C ASN A 24 1.56 -17.66 -11.08
N GLY A 25 0.75 -17.42 -12.12
CA GLY A 25 -0.61 -17.99 -12.35
C GLY A 25 -1.67 -17.98 -11.22
N LYS A 26 -1.39 -17.36 -10.08
CA LYS A 26 -2.20 -17.20 -8.88
C LYS A 26 -1.93 -15.77 -8.42
N GLN A 27 -3.01 -15.05 -8.12
CA GLN A 27 -3.06 -13.79 -7.37
C GLN A 27 -1.73 -13.02 -7.30
N GLU A 28 -1.56 -12.01 -8.17
CA GLU A 28 -0.29 -11.30 -8.31
C GLU A 28 0.12 -10.64 -6.98
N ASP A 29 1.08 -11.26 -6.31
CA ASP A 29 1.77 -10.69 -5.17
C ASP A 29 2.67 -9.58 -5.74
N ILE A 30 2.45 -8.34 -5.28
CA ILE A 30 3.25 -7.18 -5.71
C ILE A 30 3.91 -6.53 -4.51
N SER A 31 5.15 -6.09 -4.69
CA SER A 31 5.94 -5.49 -3.62
C SER A 31 6.67 -4.27 -4.13
N GLY A 32 6.72 -3.21 -3.34
CA GLY A 32 7.39 -1.98 -3.75
C GLY A 32 7.20 -0.83 -2.78
N TRP A 33 7.85 0.29 -3.07
CA TRP A 33 7.70 1.50 -2.27
C TRP A 33 6.46 2.29 -2.69
N LEU A 34 5.73 2.80 -1.70
CA LEU A 34 4.72 3.83 -1.92
C LEU A 34 4.87 4.93 -0.88
N MET A 35 4.39 6.11 -1.22
CA MET A 35 4.27 7.19 -0.25
C MET A 35 2.92 7.10 0.45
N LYS A 36 2.93 6.98 1.78
CA LYS A 36 1.72 6.90 2.60
C LYS A 36 1.55 8.16 3.43
N ARG A 37 0.34 8.73 3.44
CA ARG A 37 0.02 9.86 4.30
C ARG A 37 -0.17 9.42 5.75
N ASN A 38 0.43 10.15 6.68
CA ASN A 38 0.16 9.99 8.10
C ASN A 38 -1.21 10.56 8.46
N LYS A 39 -1.96 9.83 9.31
CA LYS A 39 -3.31 10.21 9.74
C LYS A 39 -3.32 11.55 10.49
N LEU A 40 -2.39 11.73 11.43
CA LEU A 40 -2.36 12.89 12.33
C LEU A 40 -1.58 14.06 11.72
N THR A 41 -0.31 13.83 11.40
CA THR A 41 0.59 14.90 10.92
C THR A 41 0.35 15.29 9.47
N ARG A 42 -0.45 14.51 8.72
CA ARG A 42 -0.71 14.69 7.27
C ARG A 42 0.53 14.65 6.38
N GLN A 43 1.72 14.42 6.95
CA GLN A 43 2.98 14.25 6.23
C GLN A 43 2.99 12.94 5.45
N TRP A 44 3.72 12.95 4.34
CA TRP A 44 3.92 11.80 3.48
C TRP A 44 5.19 11.06 3.89
N ARG A 45 5.12 9.74 4.06
CA ARG A 45 6.26 8.89 4.40
C ARG A 45 6.38 7.73 3.43
N ARG A 46 7.59 7.48 2.95
CA ARG A 46 7.89 6.34 2.10
C ARG A 46 7.89 5.08 2.95
N GLN A 47 7.11 4.10 2.56
CA GLN A 47 7.01 2.81 3.24
C GLN A 47 7.08 1.70 2.20
N TRP A 48 7.67 0.56 2.57
CA TRP A 48 7.63 -0.62 1.73
C TRP A 48 6.27 -1.28 1.88
N PHE A 49 5.67 -1.69 0.78
CA PHE A 49 4.41 -2.39 0.69
C PHE A 49 4.62 -3.76 0.08
N HIS A 50 3.86 -4.72 0.57
CA HIS A 50 3.79 -6.08 0.04
C HIS A 50 2.31 -6.49 0.05
N LEU A 51 1.75 -6.69 -1.13
CA LEU A 51 0.45 -7.29 -1.31
C LEU A 51 0.65 -8.81 -1.31
N LYS A 52 -0.02 -9.50 -0.38
CA LYS A 52 -0.02 -10.95 -0.29
C LYS A 52 -1.44 -11.46 -0.11
N GLY A 53 -1.98 -12.16 -1.10
CA GLY A 53 -3.38 -12.60 -1.08
C GLY A 53 -4.34 -11.40 -0.94
N CYS A 54 -5.12 -11.36 0.15
CA CYS A 54 -6.06 -10.27 0.46
C CYS A 54 -5.52 -9.24 1.46
N ASP A 55 -4.24 -9.31 1.82
CA ASP A 55 -3.63 -8.45 2.83
C ASP A 55 -2.57 -7.54 2.21
N LEU A 56 -2.72 -6.23 2.42
CA LEU A 56 -1.70 -5.25 2.08
C LEU A 56 -0.86 -4.93 3.31
N GLN A 57 0.34 -5.49 3.36
CA GLN A 57 1.29 -5.29 4.44
C GLN A 57 2.21 -4.13 4.15
N TYR A 58 2.65 -3.40 5.18
CA TYR A 58 3.61 -2.31 5.01
C TYR A 58 4.53 -2.08 6.20
N GLY A 59 5.68 -1.47 5.93
CA GLY A 59 6.79 -1.35 6.87
C GLY A 59 7.81 -0.27 6.52
N ASP A 60 8.86 -0.16 7.33
CA ASP A 60 10.00 0.71 7.01
C ASP A 60 10.92 0.07 5.95
N SER A 61 10.85 -1.24 5.75
CA SER A 61 11.61 -2.01 4.75
C SER A 61 10.90 -3.32 4.38
N ALA A 62 11.39 -4.02 3.35
CA ALA A 62 10.87 -5.31 2.90
C ALA A 62 10.90 -6.41 3.98
N GLU A 63 11.90 -6.38 4.86
CA GLU A 63 12.06 -7.35 5.95
C GLU A 63 11.25 -6.97 7.21
N LYS A 64 10.81 -5.70 7.31
CA LYS A 64 10.18 -5.14 8.52
C LYS A 64 8.76 -4.64 8.25
N LEU A 65 7.92 -5.54 7.75
CA LEU A 65 6.48 -5.33 7.60
C LEU A 65 5.81 -5.43 8.97
N SER A 66 5.23 -4.33 9.46
CA SER A 66 4.71 -4.25 10.84
C SER A 66 3.22 -3.93 10.93
N LYS A 67 2.59 -3.61 9.81
CA LYS A 67 1.19 -3.21 9.72
C LYS A 67 0.53 -3.92 8.55
N THR A 68 -0.74 -4.28 8.73
CA THR A 68 -1.55 -4.97 7.71
C THR A 68 -2.84 -4.20 7.49
N ILE A 69 -3.26 -4.13 6.23
CA ILE A 69 -4.52 -3.54 5.78
C ILE A 69 -5.31 -4.65 5.09
N PRO A 70 -6.40 -5.17 5.70
CA PRO A 70 -7.23 -6.17 5.05
C PRO A 70 -7.95 -5.54 3.86
N LEU A 71 -7.80 -6.15 2.69
CA LEU A 71 -8.38 -5.64 1.45
C LEU A 71 -9.72 -6.28 1.12
N THR A 72 -10.13 -7.38 1.75
CA THR A 72 -11.41 -8.04 1.48
C THR A 72 -12.58 -7.05 1.57
N GLY A 73 -13.23 -6.78 0.44
CA GLY A 73 -14.32 -5.80 0.36
C GLY A 73 -13.92 -4.33 0.59
N ALA A 74 -12.63 -3.99 0.53
CA ALA A 74 -12.15 -2.62 0.68
C ALA A 74 -12.61 -1.71 -0.48
N GLN A 75 -12.76 -0.42 -0.19
CA GLN A 75 -13.07 0.60 -1.18
C GLN A 75 -11.78 1.27 -1.66
N ILE A 76 -11.56 1.28 -2.97
CA ILE A 76 -10.44 1.97 -3.62
C ILE A 76 -11.01 3.10 -4.47
N LYS A 77 -10.40 4.28 -4.37
CA LYS A 77 -10.76 5.48 -5.14
C LYS A 77 -9.53 6.29 -5.47
N GLU A 78 -9.51 6.92 -6.64
CA GLU A 78 -8.55 7.99 -6.92
C GLU A 78 -8.74 9.15 -5.93
N ALA A 79 -7.64 9.80 -5.56
CA ALA A 79 -7.64 10.81 -4.51
C ALA A 79 -7.06 12.13 -4.99
N ASN A 80 -7.86 13.20 -4.95
CA ASN A 80 -7.42 14.55 -5.27
C ASN A 80 -6.86 15.23 -4.01
N VAL A 81 -5.62 14.91 -3.64
CA VAL A 81 -4.96 15.38 -2.40
C VAL A 81 -3.72 16.23 -2.63
N GLY A 82 -3.64 16.90 -3.80
CA GLY A 82 -2.50 17.74 -4.18
C GLY A 82 -1.22 16.95 -4.48
N LYS A 83 -1.33 15.63 -4.65
CA LYS A 83 -0.24 14.75 -5.12
C LYS A 83 -0.71 14.03 -6.38
N PRO A 84 0.12 13.97 -7.44
CA PRO A 84 -0.22 13.20 -8.63
C PRO A 84 -0.25 11.70 -8.28
N HIS A 85 -0.97 10.93 -9.08
CA HIS A 85 -1.02 9.47 -8.96
C HIS A 85 -1.46 8.98 -7.57
N ALA A 86 -2.31 9.78 -6.90
CA ALA A 86 -2.77 9.50 -5.56
C ALA A 86 -4.07 8.69 -5.56
N PHE A 87 -4.16 7.76 -4.63
CA PHE A 87 -5.31 6.90 -4.44
C PHE A 87 -5.55 6.65 -2.95
N SER A 88 -6.75 6.17 -2.64
CA SER A 88 -7.18 5.87 -1.29
C SER A 88 -7.66 4.44 -1.17
N VAL A 89 -7.42 3.84 0.00
CA VAL A 89 -7.92 2.52 0.38
C VAL A 89 -8.64 2.66 1.72
N LYS A 90 -9.92 2.28 1.76
CA LYS A 90 -10.72 2.18 2.98
C LYS A 90 -11.10 0.71 3.19
N PRO A 91 -10.54 0.02 4.19
CA PRO A 91 -10.97 -1.33 4.56
C PRO A 91 -12.46 -1.37 4.88
N ARG A 92 -13.13 -2.51 4.63
CA ARG A 92 -14.56 -2.67 4.91
C ARG A 92 -14.90 -2.40 6.37
N ASP A 93 -14.14 -3.01 7.28
CA ASP A 93 -14.41 -2.99 8.72
C ASP A 93 -13.68 -1.86 9.46
N SER A 94 -13.28 -0.80 8.73
CA SER A 94 -12.58 0.34 9.32
C SER A 94 -13.01 1.67 8.73
N ASP A 95 -13.23 2.66 9.59
CA ASP A 95 -13.40 4.06 9.14
C ASP A 95 -12.11 4.74 8.71
N ARG A 96 -10.97 4.06 8.88
CA ARG A 96 -9.69 4.59 8.48
C ARG A 96 -9.53 4.58 6.97
N VAL A 97 -9.38 5.77 6.39
CA VAL A 97 -8.97 5.95 4.99
C VAL A 97 -7.45 6.08 4.94
N TYR A 98 -6.80 5.19 4.21
CA TYR A 98 -5.38 5.26 3.88
C TYR A 98 -5.22 6.02 2.57
N LEU A 99 -4.28 6.97 2.53
CA LEU A 99 -3.96 7.75 1.35
C LEU A 99 -2.54 7.40 0.90
N PHE A 100 -2.41 7.10 -0.38
CA PHE A 100 -1.18 6.73 -1.03
C PHE A 100 -0.94 7.62 -2.25
N HIS A 101 0.33 7.78 -2.64
CA HIS A 101 0.67 8.17 -3.99
C HIS A 101 1.87 7.35 -4.47
N ALA A 102 1.88 7.07 -5.76
CA ALA A 102 2.98 6.45 -6.48
C ALA A 102 3.92 7.52 -7.05
N ASP A 103 5.10 7.11 -7.50
CA ASP A 103 6.04 8.00 -8.19
C ASP A 103 5.73 8.10 -9.70
N SER A 104 4.85 7.25 -10.22
CA SER A 104 4.39 7.28 -11.61
C SER A 104 2.96 6.78 -11.79
N GLU A 105 2.32 7.16 -12.90
CA GLU A 105 0.99 6.67 -13.28
C GLU A 105 0.96 5.14 -13.48
N GLN A 106 2.01 4.58 -14.10
CA GLN A 106 2.11 3.14 -14.32
C GLN A 106 2.12 2.39 -12.98
N GLU A 107 2.93 2.84 -12.03
CA GLU A 107 3.01 2.23 -10.70
C GLU A 107 1.68 2.37 -9.94
N GLN A 108 1.03 3.54 -10.01
CA GLN A 108 -0.31 3.71 -9.44
C GLN A 108 -1.30 2.71 -10.03
N ARG A 109 -1.34 2.56 -11.37
CA ARG A 109 -2.25 1.63 -12.04
C ARG A 109 -1.99 0.19 -11.59
N GLN A 110 -0.72 -0.24 -11.55
CA GLN A 110 -0.35 -1.58 -11.05
C GLN A 110 -0.85 -1.82 -9.62
N TRP A 111 -0.62 -0.88 -8.72
CA TRP A 111 -1.10 -1.00 -7.33
C TRP A 111 -2.62 -1.01 -7.24
N VAL A 112 -3.32 -0.10 -7.94
CA VAL A 112 -4.78 -0.02 -7.91
C VAL A 112 -5.40 -1.30 -8.49
N GLU A 113 -4.86 -1.82 -9.59
CA GLU A 113 -5.32 -3.05 -10.23
C GLU A 113 -5.15 -4.26 -9.30
N ALA A 114 -3.93 -4.49 -8.79
CA ALA A 114 -3.64 -5.61 -7.91
C ALA A 114 -4.49 -5.58 -6.62
N ILE A 115 -4.64 -4.40 -6.00
CA ILE A 115 -5.50 -4.22 -4.83
C ILE A 115 -6.98 -4.46 -5.20
N CYS A 116 -7.42 -4.01 -6.39
CA CYS A 116 -8.79 -4.24 -6.86
C CYS A 116 -9.09 -5.73 -7.08
N LEU A 117 -8.14 -6.49 -7.61
CA LEU A 117 -8.26 -7.94 -7.76
C LEU A 117 -8.29 -8.62 -6.38
N ALA A 118 -7.34 -8.28 -5.51
CA ALA A 118 -7.21 -8.85 -4.18
C ALA A 118 -8.46 -8.64 -3.30
N ARG A 119 -9.14 -7.49 -3.41
CA ARG A 119 -10.36 -7.25 -2.60
C ARG A 119 -11.57 -8.07 -3.04
N MET A 120 -11.58 -8.56 -4.28
CA MET A 120 -12.71 -9.30 -4.87
C MET A 120 -12.58 -10.81 -4.58
N SER A 121 -11.34 -11.31 -4.46
CA SER A 121 -11.02 -12.71 -4.24
C SER A 121 -11.22 -13.18 -2.79
N GLY A 122 -12.30 -12.76 -2.11
CA GLY A 122 -12.58 -13.08 -0.70
C GLY A 122 -12.85 -14.56 -0.39
N THR A 123 -12.34 -15.48 -1.21
CA THR A 123 -12.51 -16.92 -1.07
C THR A 123 -11.18 -17.62 -1.34
N ASP A 124 -10.73 -18.38 -0.33
CA ASP A 124 -9.72 -19.44 -0.35
C ASP A 124 -8.32 -19.09 0.19
N GLY A 125 -8.00 -19.72 1.33
CA GLY A 125 -6.74 -19.57 2.05
C GLY A 125 -6.87 -19.89 3.54
N ASP A 126 -7.55 -20.99 3.83
CA ASP A 126 -7.57 -21.71 5.11
C ASP A 126 -6.28 -21.49 5.93
N GLN A 127 -6.41 -20.84 7.09
CA GLN A 127 -5.39 -20.90 8.12
C GLN A 127 -5.36 -22.33 8.66
N SER A 128 -4.67 -23.23 7.97
CA SER A 128 -4.27 -24.51 8.52
C SER A 128 -3.27 -24.25 9.65
N GLN A 129 -3.81 -23.94 10.84
CA GLN A 129 -3.21 -24.23 12.12
C GLN A 129 -3.21 -25.75 12.27
N ALA A 130 -2.24 -26.42 11.64
CA ALA A 130 -2.05 -27.85 11.79
C ALA A 130 -0.56 -28.19 11.81
N CYS A 131 0.05 -28.13 13.00
CA CYS A 131 1.15 -28.97 13.50
C CYS A 131 1.54 -28.42 14.89
N VAL A 132 1.72 -29.18 15.97
CA VAL A 132 1.98 -30.62 16.18
C VAL A 132 1.43 -31.00 17.56
N ILE A 133 0.92 -32.23 17.64
CA ILE A 133 0.66 -32.97 18.88
C ILE A 133 2.00 -33.28 19.55
N GLN A 134 2.13 -33.03 20.86
CA GLN A 134 2.69 -33.97 21.85
C GLN A 134 2.36 -33.54 23.27
#